data_AF-K0DUD9-F1
#
_entry.id   AF-K0DUD9-F1
#
_cell.length_a   1.000
_cell.length_b   1.000
_cell.length_c   1.000
_cell.angle_alpha   90.00
_cell.angle_beta   90.00
_cell.angle_gamma   90.00
#
_symmetry.space_group_name_H-M   'P 1'
#
loop_
_entity.id
_entity.type
_entity.pdbx_description
1 polymer ?
#
loop_
_entity_poly.entity_id
_entity_poly.type
_entity_poly.pdbx_seq_one_letter_code
_entity_poly.pdbx_strand_id
1 'polypeptide(L)'
;MRARHRPCLTTWRDAVHKKGAIMLITFQSTASPDVVMLRDLAQYLLGLIGKRLSERGVIMHDELPAAIERLESAITEDASAEVALEALHRSPGNRREPSNGLSQRAWPFLDMLREARKRGADIIWGL
;
A
#
# COMPACT_ATOMS: atom_id res chain seq x y z
N MET A 1 -40.63 26.33 -25.31
CA MET A 1 -40.05 26.83 -24.05
C MET A 1 -39.04 25.79 -23.53
N ARG A 2 -38.03 26.27 -22.79
CA ARG A 2 -36.85 25.59 -22.22
C ARG A 2 -37.23 24.28 -21.47
N ALA A 3 -36.37 23.29 -21.23
CA ALA A 3 -34.95 23.37 -20.88
C ALA A 3 -34.22 22.04 -21.13
N ARG A 4 -32.91 22.18 -21.33
CA ARG A 4 -31.86 21.16 -21.37
C ARG A 4 -31.80 20.39 -20.06
N HIS A 5 -31.63 19.07 -20.10
CA HIS A 5 -30.86 18.37 -19.07
C HIS A 5 -30.01 17.29 -19.73
N ARG A 6 -28.71 17.59 -19.86
CA ARG A 6 -27.66 16.62 -20.13
C ARG A 6 -27.57 15.67 -18.93
N PRO A 7 -27.56 14.34 -19.10
CA PRO A 7 -27.14 13.46 -18.03
C PRO A 7 -25.63 13.67 -17.82
N CYS A 8 -25.28 14.00 -16.59
CA CYS A 8 -23.94 14.28 -16.12
C CYS A 8 -23.08 13.00 -16.20
N LEU A 9 -21.96 13.08 -16.91
CA LEU A 9 -20.89 12.09 -16.88
C LEU A 9 -20.17 12.18 -15.53
N THR A 10 -20.52 11.35 -14.54
CA THR A 10 -19.67 11.26 -13.31
C THR A 10 -19.76 9.96 -12.51
N THR A 11 -20.57 8.98 -12.89
CA THR A 11 -20.70 7.72 -12.12
C THR A 11 -20.48 6.51 -13.01
N TRP A 12 -19.23 6.31 -13.44
CA TRP A 12 -18.80 5.09 -14.15
C TRP A 12 -17.53 4.46 -13.56
N ARG A 13 -17.13 4.87 -12.33
CA ARG A 13 -15.95 4.32 -11.66
C ARG A 13 -16.26 3.07 -10.80
N ASP A 14 -17.52 2.63 -10.75
CA ASP A 14 -17.99 1.59 -9.82
C ASP A 14 -18.39 0.25 -10.46
N ALA A 15 -18.21 0.08 -11.78
CA ALA A 15 -18.76 -1.06 -12.52
C ALA A 15 -17.76 -2.17 -12.89
N VAL A 16 -16.64 -2.33 -12.15
CA VAL A 16 -15.71 -3.46 -12.32
C VAL A 16 -15.32 -4.06 -10.96
N HIS A 17 -16.30 -4.44 -10.14
CA HIS A 17 -16.01 -5.12 -8.86
C HIS A 17 -16.97 -6.28 -8.58
N LYS A 18 -17.19 -7.18 -9.56
CA LYS A 18 -17.67 -8.53 -9.24
C LYS A 18 -17.09 -9.60 -10.16
N LYS A 19 -16.32 -10.48 -9.51
CA LYS A 19 -15.98 -11.89 -9.79
C LYS A 19 -14.57 -12.16 -10.32
N GLY A 20 -13.72 -12.64 -9.40
CA GLY A 20 -12.41 -13.22 -9.66
C GLY A 20 -11.40 -12.68 -8.65
N ALA A 21 -10.96 -13.51 -7.70
CA ALA A 21 -9.95 -13.19 -6.70
C ALA A 21 -8.56 -13.01 -7.35
N ILE A 22 -8.37 -11.87 -8.02
CA ILE A 22 -7.06 -11.38 -8.47
C ILE A 22 -6.72 -10.24 -7.52
N MET A 23 -5.92 -10.60 -6.53
CA MET A 23 -5.83 -10.00 -5.21
C MET A 23 -5.05 -8.68 -5.20
N LEU A 24 -5.66 -7.59 -5.65
CA LEU A 24 -5.10 -6.24 -5.49
C LEU A 24 -5.92 -5.45 -4.45
N ILE A 25 -5.26 -4.54 -3.74
CA ILE A 25 -5.86 -3.57 -2.84
C ILE A 25 -5.48 -2.18 -3.35
N THR A 26 -6.46 -1.28 -3.35
CA THR A 26 -6.26 0.14 -3.62
C THR A 26 -6.36 0.92 -2.32
N PHE A 27 -5.30 1.63 -1.98
CA PHE A 27 -5.28 2.64 -0.93
C PHE A 27 -5.54 4.00 -1.55
N GLN A 28 -6.38 4.79 -0.87
CA GLN A 28 -6.80 6.09 -1.34
C GLN A 28 -6.61 7.11 -0.23
N SER A 29 -6.16 8.30 -0.59
CA SER A 29 -6.06 9.44 0.31
C SER A 29 -6.33 10.72 -0.46
N THR A 30 -6.91 11.73 0.18
CA THR A 30 -7.07 13.05 -0.44
C THR A 30 -5.72 13.77 -0.64
N ALA A 31 -4.67 13.26 0.00
CA ALA A 31 -3.33 13.84 -0.01
C ALA A 31 -2.40 13.34 -1.14
N SER A 32 -2.71 12.19 -1.75
CA SER A 32 -1.83 11.54 -2.73
C SER A 32 -2.63 10.83 -3.83
N PRO A 33 -1.99 10.42 -4.94
CA PRO A 33 -2.59 9.49 -5.89
C PRO A 33 -2.93 8.15 -5.24
N ASP A 34 -3.88 7.43 -5.84
CA ASP A 34 -4.26 6.07 -5.42
C ASP A 34 -3.08 5.11 -5.59
N VAL A 35 -2.82 4.30 -4.56
CA VAL A 35 -1.75 3.30 -4.56
C VAL A 35 -2.38 1.92 -4.64
N VAL A 36 -2.10 1.21 -5.73
CA VAL A 36 -2.60 -0.15 -5.98
C VAL A 36 -1.45 -1.13 -5.76
N MET A 37 -1.67 -2.16 -4.94
CA MET A 37 -0.67 -3.20 -4.68
C MET A 37 -1.30 -4.57 -4.46
N LEU A 38 -0.49 -5.62 -4.51
CA LEU A 38 -0.92 -6.99 -4.19
C LEU A 38 -1.44 -7.07 -2.76
N ARG A 39 -2.56 -7.76 -2.56
CA ARG A 39 -3.20 -7.98 -1.26
C ARG A 39 -2.25 -8.59 -0.25
N ASP A 40 -1.42 -9.52 -0.71
CA ASP A 40 -0.42 -10.19 0.13
C ASP A 40 0.63 -9.18 0.64
N LEU A 41 1.15 -8.34 -0.26
CA LEU A 41 2.05 -7.25 0.11
C LEU A 41 1.35 -6.25 1.05
N ALA A 42 0.13 -5.82 0.73
CA ALA A 42 -0.64 -4.93 1.59
C ALA A 42 -0.87 -5.51 2.99
N GLN A 43 -1.21 -6.80 3.07
CA GLN A 43 -1.40 -7.51 4.33
C GLN A 43 -0.11 -7.57 5.14
N TYR A 44 1.01 -7.79 4.48
CA TYR A 44 2.33 -7.81 5.09
C TYR A 44 2.75 -6.42 5.60
N LEU A 45 2.66 -5.37 4.76
CA LEU A 45 3.01 -3.99 5.14
C LEU A 45 2.12 -3.47 6.26
N LEU A 46 0.81 -3.76 6.21
CA LEU A 46 -0.10 -3.42 7.31
C LEU A 46 0.26 -4.17 8.59
N GLY A 47 0.68 -5.44 8.48
CA GLY A 47 1.14 -6.23 9.61
C GLY A 47 2.36 -5.61 10.31
N LEU A 48 3.31 -5.07 9.55
CA LEU A 48 4.49 -4.39 10.08
C LEU A 48 4.15 -3.15 10.91
N ILE A 49 3.10 -2.41 10.52
CA ILE A 49 2.62 -1.24 11.28
C ILE A 49 1.62 -1.61 12.39
N GLY A 50 1.37 -2.90 12.64
CA GLY A 50 0.44 -3.40 13.65
C GLY A 50 -1.03 -3.35 13.26
N LYS A 51 -1.33 -3.25 11.95
CA LYS A 51 -2.69 -3.22 11.39
C LYS A 51 -3.01 -4.53 10.66
N ARG A 52 -4.29 -4.86 10.58
CA ARG A 52 -4.76 -6.03 9.83
C ARG A 52 -5.52 -5.59 8.58
N LEU A 53 -5.15 -6.16 7.44
CA LEU A 53 -5.90 -5.97 6.21
C LEU A 53 -7.28 -6.64 6.33
N SER A 54 -8.31 -5.82 6.47
CA SER A 54 -9.72 -6.21 6.42
C SER A 54 -10.32 -5.84 5.05
N GLU A 55 -11.53 -6.32 4.75
CA GLU A 55 -12.25 -5.94 3.50
C GLU A 55 -12.37 -4.42 3.35
N ARG A 56 -12.57 -3.72 4.47
CA ARG A 56 -12.58 -2.27 4.59
C ARG A 56 -11.73 -1.84 5.77
N GLY A 57 -11.06 -0.70 5.64
CA GLY A 57 -10.32 -0.13 6.75
C GLY A 57 -9.78 1.27 6.46
N VAL A 58 -9.21 1.84 7.51
CA VAL A 58 -8.72 3.21 7.53
C VAL A 58 -7.50 3.29 8.45
N ILE A 59 -6.52 4.10 8.04
CA ILE A 59 -5.44 4.60 8.88
C ILE A 59 -5.72 6.07 9.11
N MET A 60 -5.98 6.44 10.37
CA MET A 60 -6.25 7.82 10.73
C MET A 60 -4.96 8.64 10.70
N HIS A 61 -5.08 9.93 10.41
CA HIS A 61 -3.93 10.84 10.38
C HIS A 61 -3.11 10.84 11.69
N ASP A 62 -3.76 10.66 12.85
CA ASP A 62 -3.09 10.50 14.16
C ASP A 62 -2.20 9.26 14.25
N GLU A 63 -2.51 8.22 13.48
CA GLU A 63 -1.77 6.95 13.47
C GLU A 63 -0.59 6.96 12.49
N LEU A 64 -0.58 7.90 11.54
CA LEU A 64 0.43 7.99 10.49
C LEU A 64 1.86 8.17 11.00
N PRO A 65 2.16 9.03 12.00
CA PRO A 65 3.53 9.18 12.49
C PRO A 65 4.10 7.84 12.97
N ALA A 66 3.33 7.11 13.77
CA ALA A 66 3.75 5.84 14.34
C ALA A 66 3.76 4.70 13.29
N ALA A 67 2.92 4.78 12.26
CA ALA A 67 2.94 3.83 11.14
C ALA A 67 4.18 4.03 10.25
N ILE A 68 4.55 5.28 9.95
CA ILE A 68 5.74 5.61 9.16
C ILE A 68 7.00 5.09 9.84
N GLU A 69 7.19 5.37 11.13
CA GLU A 69 8.37 4.93 11.88
C GLU A 69 8.50 3.39 11.86
N ARG A 70 7.42 2.67 12.16
CA ARG A 70 7.44 1.19 12.14
C ARG A 70 7.77 0.63 10.76
N LEU A 71 7.21 1.23 9.71
CA LEU A 71 7.46 0.78 8.35
C LEU A 71 8.91 1.05 7.92
N GLU A 72 9.46 2.21 8.27
CA GLU A 72 10.86 2.57 8.00
C GLU A 72 11.84 1.67 8.76
N SER A 73 11.55 1.35 10.02
CA SER A 73 12.34 0.38 10.81
C SER A 73 12.30 -1.01 10.17
N ALA A 74 11.12 -1.50 9.81
CA ALA A 74 10.99 -2.83 9.18
C ALA A 74 11.71 -2.91 7.81
N ILE A 75 11.69 -1.84 7.02
CA ILE A 75 12.43 -1.75 5.76
C ILE A 75 13.95 -1.83 6.00
N THR A 76 14.43 -1.21 7.07
CA THR A 76 15.85 -1.19 7.45
C THR A 76 16.30 -2.57 7.96
N GLU A 77 15.47 -3.22 8.78
CA GLU A 77 15.71 -4.56 9.30
C GLU A 77 15.78 -5.61 8.18
N ASP A 78 14.84 -5.58 7.23
CA ASP A 78 14.84 -6.48 6.07
C ASP A 78 16.11 -6.31 5.20
N ALA A 79 16.51 -5.06 4.95
CA ALA A 79 17.74 -4.76 4.23
C ALA A 79 18.99 -5.31 4.93
N SER A 80 19.01 -5.32 6.27
CA SER A 80 20.13 -5.88 7.04
C SER A 80 20.16 -7.42 7.02
N ALA A 81 19.00 -8.06 6.95
CA ALA A 81 18.87 -9.52 6.90
C ALA A 81 19.34 -10.10 5.56
N GLU A 82 19.04 -9.44 4.44
CA GLU A 82 19.49 -9.84 3.10
C GLU A 82 21.04 -9.76 2.99
N VAL A 83 21.66 -8.70 3.52
CA VAL A 83 23.13 -8.51 3.50
C VAL A 83 23.85 -9.57 4.34
N ALA A 84 23.29 -9.95 5.50
CA ALA A 84 23.88 -10.99 6.35
C ALA A 84 23.80 -12.39 5.71
N LEU A 85 22.74 -12.67 4.93
CA LEU A 85 22.55 -13.93 4.21
C LEU A 85 23.48 -14.05 2.99
N GLU A 86 23.72 -12.95 2.27
CA GLU A 86 24.69 -12.89 1.16
C GLU A 86 26.13 -13.12 1.63
N ALA A 87 26.49 -12.67 2.83
CA ALA A 87 27.82 -12.89 3.40
C ALA A 87 28.09 -14.37 3.75
N LEU A 88 27.03 -15.16 4.01
CA LEU A 88 27.14 -16.56 4.44
C LEU A 88 26.97 -17.57 3.29
N HIS A 89 26.24 -17.24 2.22
CA HIS A 89 25.86 -18.20 1.17
C HIS A 89 26.40 -17.85 -0.21
N ARG A 90 27.71 -18.06 -0.44
CA ARG A 90 28.23 -18.30 -1.80
C ARG A 90 27.95 -19.76 -2.20
N SER A 91 26.70 -20.07 -2.53
CA SER A 91 26.31 -21.39 -3.05
C SER A 91 25.43 -21.22 -4.28
N PRO A 92 25.83 -21.70 -5.47
CA PRO A 92 25.08 -21.53 -6.70
C PRO A 92 23.93 -22.53 -6.72
N GLY A 93 22.76 -22.17 -6.21
CA GLY A 93 21.61 -23.08 -6.27
C GLY A 93 20.32 -22.62 -5.61
N ASN A 94 20.39 -21.73 -4.61
CA ASN A 94 19.18 -21.20 -4.01
C ASN A 94 18.86 -19.83 -4.60
N ARG A 95 18.37 -19.83 -5.85
CA ARG A 95 17.75 -18.64 -6.45
C ARG A 95 16.42 -18.41 -5.74
N ARG A 96 16.48 -17.83 -4.54
CA ARG A 96 15.42 -16.92 -4.14
C ARG A 96 15.42 -15.86 -5.24
N GLU A 97 14.34 -15.84 -6.02
CA GLU A 97 14.09 -14.80 -7.01
C GLU A 97 14.52 -13.46 -6.40
N PRO A 98 15.29 -12.61 -7.11
CA PRO A 98 15.75 -11.36 -6.55
C PRO A 98 14.49 -10.60 -6.13
N SER A 99 14.25 -10.59 -4.82
CA SER A 99 13.26 -9.77 -4.19
C SER A 99 13.65 -8.37 -4.63
N ASN A 100 12.97 -7.75 -5.59
CA ASN A 100 12.95 -6.30 -5.63
C ASN A 100 12.61 -5.88 -4.19
N GLY A 101 13.60 -5.37 -3.46
CA GLY A 101 13.63 -5.42 -1.99
C GLY A 101 12.32 -4.92 -1.40
N LEU A 102 11.93 -5.43 -0.24
CA LEU A 102 10.73 -4.97 0.47
C LEU A 102 10.64 -3.43 0.45
N SER A 103 11.77 -2.75 0.59
CA SER A 103 11.97 -1.31 0.44
C SER A 103 11.39 -0.74 -0.87
N GLN A 104 11.69 -1.33 -2.03
CA GLN A 104 11.21 -0.86 -3.34
C GLN A 104 9.70 -1.00 -3.48
N ARG A 105 9.13 -2.09 -2.93
CA ARG A 105 7.71 -2.40 -3.00
C ARG A 105 6.88 -1.61 -1.98
N ALA A 106 7.45 -1.30 -0.82
CA ALA A 106 6.84 -0.50 0.23
C ALA A 106 6.90 1.01 -0.04
N TRP A 107 7.81 1.46 -0.91
CA TRP A 107 8.03 2.88 -1.18
C TRP A 107 6.78 3.68 -1.61
N PRO A 108 5.96 3.23 -2.57
CA PRO A 108 4.75 3.99 -2.95
C PRO A 108 3.75 4.11 -1.78
N PHE A 109 3.67 3.11 -0.92
CA PHE A 109 2.82 3.16 0.28
C PHE A 109 3.40 4.09 1.35
N LEU A 110 4.70 4.05 1.58
CA LEU A 110 5.40 4.94 2.51
C LEU A 110 5.34 6.40 2.07
N ASP A 111 5.43 6.67 0.76
CA ASP A 111 5.27 8.01 0.21
C ASP A 111 3.85 8.55 0.46
N MET A 112 2.83 7.74 0.20
CA MET A 112 1.44 8.06 0.55
C MET A 112 1.27 8.36 2.04
N LEU A 113 1.83 7.54 2.94
CA LEU A 113 1.77 7.79 4.39
C LEU A 113 2.38 9.16 4.75
N ARG A 114 3.52 9.52 4.14
CA ARG A 114 4.20 10.79 4.38
C ARG A 114 3.38 11.98 3.86
N GLU A 115 2.80 11.89 2.68
CA GLU A 115 1.95 12.95 2.13
C GLU A 115 0.65 13.10 2.92
N ALA A 116 0.01 11.99 3.29
CA ALA A 116 -1.16 11.97 4.15
C ALA A 116 -0.87 12.66 5.50
N ARG A 117 0.30 12.38 6.11
CA ARG A 117 0.73 13.03 7.36
C ARG A 117 0.90 14.54 7.18
N LYS A 118 1.57 14.98 6.12
CA LYS A 118 1.80 16.40 5.84
C LYS A 118 0.51 17.20 5.69
N ARG A 119 -0.53 16.57 5.15
CA ARG A 119 -1.82 17.22 4.85
C ARG A 119 -2.92 16.91 5.86
N GLY A 120 -2.65 16.10 6.88
CA GLY A 120 -3.65 15.65 7.85
C GLY A 120 -4.78 14.85 7.21
N ALA A 121 -4.48 14.04 6.20
CA ALA A 121 -5.46 13.21 5.51
C ALA A 121 -5.42 11.77 6.01
N ASP A 122 -6.56 11.11 6.01
CA ASP A 122 -6.65 9.69 6.31
C ASP A 122 -6.37 8.85 5.04
N ILE A 123 -6.04 7.58 5.25
CA ILE A 123 -5.87 6.60 4.17
C ILE A 123 -6.93 5.53 4.32
N ILE A 124 -7.69 5.28 3.26
CA ILE A 124 -8.82 4.35 3.25
C ILE A 124 -8.64 3.28 2.18
N TRP A 125 -9.25 2.12 2.38
CA TRP A 125 -9.35 1.06 1.39
C TRP A 125 -10.67 0.29 1.50
N GLY A 126 -11.05 -0.37 0.41
CA GLY A 126 -12.24 -1.21 0.34
C GLY A 126 -13.55 -0.44 0.11
N LEU A 127 -13.48 0.75 -0.49
CA LEU A 127 -14.67 1.53 -0.85
C LEU A 127 -15.66 0.72 -1.70
#